data_AF-A0A8S3HUK4-F1
#
_entry.id   AF-A0A8S3HUK4-F1
#
_cell.length_a   1.000
_cell.length_b   1.000
_cell.length_c   1.000
_cell.angle_alpha   90.00
_cell.angle_beta   90.00
_cell.angle_gamma   90.00
#
_symmetry.space_group_name_H-M   'P 1'
#
loop_
_entity.id
_entity.type
_entity.pdbx_description
1 polymer ?
#
loop_
_entity_poly.entity_id
_entity_poly.type
_entity_poly.pdbx_seq_one_letter_code
_entity_poly.pdbx_strand_id
1 'polypeptide(L)'
;MQDATHLVTKLRNRLLSATAALQVGDKCITMKHLQQLLDNEELIRLDHGLTQSDLKPTDRQNFRSCLRITSCDVLNLIARDDNSNGTYMYLKLIKLIITSYIEPTTSIEE
;
A
#
# COMPACT_ATOMS: atom_id res chain seq x y z
N MET A 1 -11.69 -18.53 -10.22
CA MET A 1 -10.87 -17.86 -9.20
C MET A 1 -10.14 -16.71 -9.88
N GLN A 2 -10.30 -15.47 -9.41
CA GLN A 2 -9.60 -14.31 -10.01
C GLN A 2 -8.14 -14.31 -9.56
N ASP A 3 -7.22 -13.91 -10.43
CA ASP A 3 -5.79 -13.76 -10.12
C ASP A 3 -5.60 -12.76 -8.95
N ALA A 4 -4.93 -13.21 -7.89
CA ALA A 4 -4.64 -12.40 -6.70
C ALA A 4 -3.81 -11.15 -7.05
N THR A 5 -2.93 -11.24 -8.05
CA THR A 5 -2.16 -10.10 -8.61
C THR A 5 -3.09 -9.03 -9.16
N HIS A 6 -4.17 -9.44 -9.84
CA HIS A 6 -5.16 -8.52 -10.38
C HIS A 6 -6.04 -7.90 -9.27
N LEU A 7 -6.30 -8.64 -8.19
CA LEU A 7 -7.01 -8.11 -7.02
C LEU A 7 -6.20 -7.00 -6.34
N VAL A 8 -4.93 -7.24 -6.02
CA VAL A 8 -4.08 -6.26 -5.32
C VAL A 8 -3.79 -5.02 -6.16
N THR A 9 -3.58 -5.18 -7.48
CA THR A 9 -3.45 -4.03 -8.39
C THR A 9 -4.72 -3.20 -8.47
N LYS A 10 -5.92 -3.82 -8.43
CA LYS A 10 -7.18 -3.08 -8.29
C LYS A 10 -7.27 -2.30 -6.98
N LEU A 11 -6.91 -2.91 -5.85
CA LEU A 11 -6.92 -2.24 -4.55
C LEU A 11 -5.95 -1.04 -4.51
N ARG A 12 -4.76 -1.19 -5.10
CA ARG A 12 -3.79 -0.11 -5.28
C ARG A 12 -4.33 1.00 -6.18
N ASN A 13 -4.90 0.67 -7.33
CA ASN A 13 -5.47 1.67 -8.24
C ASN A 13 -6.63 2.42 -7.59
N ARG A 14 -7.43 1.75 -6.76
CA ARG A 14 -8.51 2.39 -6.01
C ARG A 14 -7.97 3.42 -5.01
N LEU A 15 -6.93 3.08 -4.25
CA LEU A 15 -6.23 4.01 -3.34
C LEU A 15 -5.69 5.25 -4.08
N LEU A 16 -5.05 5.07 -5.23
CA LEU A 16 -4.37 6.15 -5.95
C LEU A 16 -5.28 6.98 -6.86
N SER A 17 -6.42 6.46 -7.28
CA SER A 17 -7.32 7.18 -8.19
C SER A 17 -8.11 8.31 -7.53
N ALA A 18 -8.18 8.34 -6.18
CA ALA A 18 -9.00 9.27 -5.40
C ALA A 18 -10.47 9.39 -5.87
N THR A 19 -10.96 8.44 -6.66
CA THR A 19 -12.28 8.50 -7.32
C THR A 19 -13.44 8.26 -6.38
N ALA A 20 -13.18 7.72 -5.18
CA ALA A 20 -14.17 7.68 -4.12
C ALA A 20 -13.50 7.74 -2.75
N ALA A 21 -14.28 8.15 -1.76
CA ALA A 21 -13.91 8.01 -0.37
C ALA A 21 -13.71 6.53 -0.02
N LEU A 22 -12.53 6.21 0.49
CA LEU A 22 -12.22 4.91 1.08
C LEU A 22 -12.20 5.08 2.59
N GLN A 23 -12.93 4.23 3.30
CA GLN A 23 -13.02 4.26 4.76
C GLN A 23 -13.02 2.85 5.31
N VAL A 24 -12.46 2.70 6.50
CA VAL A 24 -12.55 1.48 7.33
C VAL A 24 -13.03 1.92 8.70
N GLY A 25 -14.28 1.59 9.03
CA GLY A 25 -14.94 2.15 10.22
C GLY A 25 -15.03 3.68 10.12
N ASP A 26 -14.52 4.37 11.14
CA ASP A 26 -14.42 5.82 11.23
C ASP A 26 -13.13 6.39 10.60
N LYS A 27 -12.22 5.53 10.13
CA LYS A 27 -10.90 5.95 9.62
C LYS A 27 -10.92 6.19 8.12
N CYS A 28 -10.34 7.32 7.71
CA CYS A 28 -10.17 7.68 6.31
C CYS A 28 -8.93 7.00 5.71
N ILE A 29 -9.06 6.49 4.49
CA ILE A 29 -7.96 5.96 3.70
C ILE A 29 -7.66 6.94 2.58
N THR A 30 -6.40 7.37 2.51
CA THR A 30 -5.96 8.34 1.50
C THR A 30 -4.53 8.08 1.04
N MET A 31 -4.28 8.34 -0.24
CA MET A 31 -2.92 8.35 -0.80
C MET A 31 -2.07 9.51 -0.28
N LYS A 32 -2.68 10.54 0.32
CA LYS A 32 -1.95 11.69 0.89
C LYS A 32 -0.94 11.25 1.94
N HIS A 33 -1.25 10.22 2.74
CA HIS A 33 -0.32 9.67 3.72
C HIS A 33 0.95 9.09 3.07
N LEU A 34 0.83 8.48 1.88
CA LEU A 34 1.99 8.00 1.11
C LEU A 34 2.76 9.16 0.46
N GLN A 35 2.04 10.18 -0.02
CA GLN A 35 2.65 11.37 -0.60
C GLN A 35 3.45 12.15 0.45
N GLN A 36 2.95 12.25 1.68
CA GLN A 36 3.67 12.86 2.80
C GLN A 36 5.00 12.17 3.09
N LEU A 37 5.12 10.85 2.89
CA LEU A 37 6.41 10.18 3.02
C LEU A 37 7.42 10.60 1.94
N LEU A 38 6.95 10.86 0.72
CA LEU A 38 7.81 11.33 -0.38
C LEU A 38 8.22 12.80 -0.24
N ASP A 39 7.37 13.60 0.39
CA ASP A 39 7.54 15.05 0.51
C ASP A 39 8.14 15.47 1.87
N ASN A 40 8.38 14.53 2.78
CA ASN A 40 8.97 14.80 4.09
C ASN A 40 10.49 14.99 3.98
N GLU A 41 10.99 16.18 4.31
CA GLU A 41 12.42 16.54 4.25
C GLU A 41 13.29 15.77 5.25
N GLU A 42 12.70 15.23 6.33
CA GLU A 42 13.41 14.43 7.33
C GLU A 42 13.62 12.98 6.90
N LEU A 43 12.90 12.51 5.87
CA LEU A 43 13.02 11.15 5.36
C LEU A 43 13.76 11.14 4.02
N ILE A 44 14.72 10.24 3.89
CA ILE A 44 15.37 9.97 2.62
C ILE A 44 14.73 8.76 1.94
N ARG A 45 14.96 8.64 0.63
CA ARG A 45 14.44 7.51 -0.17
C ARG A 45 14.80 6.14 0.39
N LEU A 46 15.92 6.01 1.11
CA LEU A 46 16.33 4.75 1.74
C LEU A 46 15.43 4.36 2.92
N ASP A 47 14.80 5.32 3.59
CA ASP A 47 13.94 5.05 4.74
C ASP A 47 12.60 4.44 4.32
N HIS A 48 12.06 4.83 3.15
CA HIS A 48 10.74 4.41 2.69
C HIS A 48 10.77 3.58 1.39
N GLY A 49 11.83 3.64 0.58
CA GLY A 49 11.97 2.89 -0.68
C GLY A 49 11.07 3.33 -1.85
N LEU A 50 10.12 4.22 -1.60
CA LEU A 50 9.17 4.74 -2.59
C LEU A 50 9.79 5.72 -3.60
N THR A 51 9.12 5.83 -4.76
CA THR A 51 9.36 6.84 -5.79
C THR A 51 8.05 7.49 -6.22
N GLN A 52 8.15 8.68 -6.82
CA GLN A 52 6.97 9.38 -7.37
C GLN A 52 6.17 8.53 -8.36
N SER A 53 6.82 7.64 -9.12
CA SER A 53 6.12 6.74 -10.04
C SER A 53 5.29 5.67 -9.33
N ASP A 54 5.64 5.29 -8.10
CA ASP A 54 4.88 4.29 -7.35
C ASP A 54 3.50 4.80 -6.95
N LEU A 55 3.30 6.12 -6.86
CA LEU A 55 2.00 6.74 -6.54
C LEU A 55 1.21 7.21 -7.78
N LYS A 56 1.72 6.96 -9.00
CA LYS A 56 1.00 7.34 -10.23
C LYS A 56 -0.02 6.27 -10.63
N PRO A 57 -1.32 6.62 -10.83
CA PRO A 57 -2.35 5.67 -11.23
C PRO A 57 -2.32 5.32 -12.74
N THR A 58 -1.40 5.89 -13.51
CA THR A 58 -1.34 5.76 -14.98
C THR A 58 -1.10 4.32 -15.42
N ASP A 59 -0.13 3.64 -14.81
CA ASP A 59 0.11 2.22 -15.03
C ASP A 59 -0.77 1.40 -14.08
N ARG A 60 -1.90 0.93 -14.60
CA ARG A 60 -2.90 0.17 -13.86
C ARG A 60 -2.49 -1.29 -13.60
N GLN A 61 -1.44 -1.78 -14.26
CA GLN A 61 -0.94 -3.16 -14.11
C GLN A 61 0.34 -3.22 -13.28
N ASN A 62 0.78 -2.11 -12.69
CA ASN A 62 2.01 -2.03 -11.92
C ASN A 62 1.91 -2.78 -10.56
N PHE A 63 2.09 -4.09 -10.60
CA PHE A 63 2.15 -4.92 -9.41
C PHE A 63 3.37 -4.59 -8.54
N ARG A 64 4.50 -4.20 -9.14
CA ARG A 64 5.71 -3.83 -8.40
C ARG A 64 5.50 -2.63 -7.49
N SER A 65 4.69 -1.67 -7.91
CA SER A 65 4.25 -0.54 -7.08
C SER A 65 3.46 -1.03 -5.87
N CYS A 66 2.63 -2.09 -6.01
CA CYS A 66 1.91 -2.69 -4.88
C CYS A 66 2.89 -3.19 -3.82
N LEU A 67 3.91 -3.97 -4.23
CA LEU A 67 4.95 -4.48 -3.32
C LEU A 67 5.68 -3.37 -2.56
N ARG A 68 5.98 -2.25 -3.25
CA ARG A 68 6.69 -1.11 -2.65
C ARG A 68 5.83 -0.35 -1.64
N ILE A 69 4.58 0.00 -1.99
CA ILE A 69 3.70 0.76 -1.08
C ILE A 69 3.27 -0.07 0.13
N THR A 70 3.40 -1.40 0.07
CA THR A 70 3.14 -2.32 1.19
C THR A 70 4.41 -2.86 1.84
N SER A 71 5.58 -2.24 1.61
CA SER A 71 6.82 -2.66 2.25
C SER A 71 6.73 -2.53 3.78
N CYS A 72 7.54 -3.29 4.51
CA CYS A 72 7.63 -3.14 5.97
C CYS A 72 7.96 -1.70 6.36
N ASP A 73 8.89 -1.07 5.65
CA ASP A 73 9.39 0.27 5.98
C ASP A 73 8.27 1.32 5.82
N VAL A 74 7.51 1.26 4.72
CA VAL A 74 6.36 2.13 4.51
C VAL A 74 5.29 1.91 5.58
N LEU A 75 4.95 0.66 5.88
CA LEU A 75 3.96 0.34 6.92
C LEU A 75 4.38 0.85 8.30
N ASN A 76 5.66 0.70 8.66
CA ASN A 76 6.20 1.15 9.92
C ASN A 76 6.22 2.68 10.02
N LEU A 77 6.48 3.39 8.92
CA LEU A 77 6.46 4.85 8.88
C LEU A 77 5.02 5.40 8.96
N ILE A 78 4.08 4.81 8.23
CA ILE A 78 2.66 5.20 8.30
C ILE A 78 2.13 4.95 9.71
N ALA A 79 2.43 3.81 10.33
CA ALA A 79 1.93 3.49 11.67
C ALA A 79 2.33 4.48 12.78
N ARG A 80 3.25 5.43 12.53
CA ARG A 80 3.63 6.47 13.50
C ARG A 80 2.60 7.58 13.66
N ASP A 81 1.72 7.78 12.68
CA ASP A 81 0.66 8.80 12.74
C ASP A 81 -0.72 8.14 12.89
N ASP A 82 -1.40 8.44 14.01
CA ASP A 82 -2.74 7.93 14.31
C ASP A 82 -3.78 8.29 13.24
N ASN A 83 -3.64 9.44 12.58
CA ASN A 83 -4.54 9.86 11.51
C ASN A 83 -4.44 8.96 10.27
N SER A 84 -3.31 8.27 10.13
CA SER A 84 -3.01 7.43 8.98
C SER A 84 -3.40 5.95 9.18
N ASN A 85 -3.93 5.59 10.35
CA ASN A 85 -4.25 4.21 10.72
C ASN A 85 -5.21 3.52 9.73
N GLY A 86 -6.15 4.28 9.13
CA GLY A 86 -7.00 3.76 8.05
C GLY A 86 -6.17 3.30 6.85
N THR A 87 -5.27 4.16 6.36
CA THR A 87 -4.34 3.81 5.27
C THR A 87 -3.40 2.67 5.67
N TYR A 88 -2.87 2.66 6.89
CA TYR A 88 -2.05 1.56 7.41
C TYR A 88 -2.78 0.21 7.30
N MET A 89 -4.01 0.13 7.82
CA MET A 89 -4.81 -1.09 7.77
C MET A 89 -5.10 -1.54 6.34
N TYR A 90 -5.40 -0.59 5.45
CA TYR A 90 -5.65 -0.89 4.04
C TYR A 90 -4.41 -1.47 3.34
N LEU A 91 -3.23 -0.86 3.55
CA LEU A 91 -1.98 -1.35 2.99
C LEU A 91 -1.55 -2.69 3.61
N LYS A 92 -1.80 -2.89 4.91
CA LYS A 92 -1.56 -4.16 5.60
C LYS A 92 -2.44 -5.27 5.05
N LEU A 93 -3.71 -4.98 4.75
CA LEU A 93 -4.60 -5.94 4.09
C LEU A 93 -4.06 -6.35 2.71
N ILE A 94 -3.61 -5.39 1.90
CA ILE A 94 -3.00 -5.68 0.59
C ILE A 94 -1.76 -6.57 0.79
N LYS A 95 -0.90 -6.26 1.76
CA LYS A 95 0.29 -7.06 2.07
C LYS A 95 -0.08 -8.51 2.42
N LEU A 96 -1.07 -8.70 3.28
CA LEU A 96 -1.53 -10.03 3.68
C LEU A 96 -2.06 -10.82 2.49
N ILE A 97 -2.80 -10.18 1.57
CA ILE A 97 -3.25 -10.84 0.33
C ILE A 97 -2.05 -11.28 -0.53
N ILE A 98 -1.03 -10.41 -0.67
CA ILE A 98 0.19 -10.75 -1.42
C ILE A 98 0.89 -11.95 -0.79
N THR A 99 1.15 -11.91 0.52
CA THR A 99 1.84 -12.99 1.23
C THR A 99 1.02 -14.29 1.22
N SER A 100 -0.29 -14.24 1.39
CA SER A 100 -1.10 -15.48 1.45
C SER A 100 -1.34 -16.14 0.09
N TYR A 101 -1.45 -15.36 -1.00
CA TYR A 101 -1.93 -15.88 -2.28
C TYR A 101 -0.96 -15.73 -3.46
N ILE A 102 0.12 -14.95 -3.30
CA ILE A 102 1.09 -14.68 -4.38
C ILE A 102 2.47 -15.20 -4.01
N GLU A 103 2.89 -15.04 -2.74
CA GLU A 103 4.19 -15.54 -2.31
C GLU A 103 4.22 -17.08 -2.30
N PRO A 104 5.23 -17.71 -2.92
CA PRO A 104 5.30 -19.17 -3.07
C PRO A 104 5.73 -19.90 -1.78
N THR A 105 6.22 -19.18 -0.78
CA THR A 105 6.81 -19.73 0.45
C THR A 105 5.84 -19.74 1.64
N THR A 106 4.55 -19.61 1.40
CA THR A 106 3.54 -19.65 2.47
C THR A 106 3.31 -21.10 2.90
N SER A 107 4.24 -21.65 3.67
CA SER A 107 4.09 -22.95 4.31
C SER A 107 3.14 -22.84 5.49
N ILE A 108 2.10 -23.67 5.49
CA ILE A 108 1.35 -23.97 6.71
C ILE A 108 2.22 -24.98 7.44
N GLU A 109 2.90 -24.56 8.50
CA GLU A 109 3.53 -25.50 9.42
C GLU A 109 2.40 -26.18 10.21
N GLU A 110 2.25 -27.50 10.05
CA GLU A 110 1.38 -28.37 10.86
C GLU A 110 2.05 -28.79 12.17
#